data_AF-A0A843KR81-F1
#
_entry.id   AF-A0A843KR81-F1
#
_cell.length_a   1.000
_cell.length_b   1.000
_cell.length_c   1.000
_cell.angle_alpha   90.00
_cell.angle_beta   90.00
_cell.angle_gamma   90.00
#
_symmetry.space_group_name_H-M   'P 1'
#
loop_
_entity.id
_entity.type
_entity.pdbx_description
1 polymer ?
#
loop_
_entity_poly.entity_id
_entity_poly.type
_entity_poly.pdbx_seq_one_letter_code
_entity_poly.pdbx_strand_id
1 'polypeptide(L)'
;MYLIIRCPGCRTFGYVDRFQQWKLCPVCGEAIEVREAPAYMEVDEYKVAERIVLQLEEYLHVHRKNDLNADEIRALREQYAQWIRTKA
;
A
#
# COMPACT_ATOMS: atom_id res chain seq x y z
N MET A 1 -4.82 7.16 -9.99
CA MET A 1 -3.58 6.61 -9.43
C MET A 1 -3.66 6.68 -7.93
N TYR A 2 -3.44 5.55 -7.27
CA TYR A 2 -3.61 5.34 -5.84
C TYR A 2 -2.29 4.87 -5.25
N LEU A 3 -1.88 5.50 -4.16
CA LEU A 3 -0.72 5.10 -3.37
C LEU A 3 -1.16 4.10 -2.32
N ILE A 4 -0.49 2.94 -2.29
CA ILE A 4 -0.60 1.98 -1.20
C ILE A 4 0.26 2.50 -0.05
N ILE A 5 -0.40 2.79 1.06
CA ILE A 5 0.23 3.36 2.25
C ILE A 5 -0.04 2.52 3.48
N ARG A 6 0.70 2.81 4.54
CA ARG A 6 0.48 2.22 5.85
C ARG A 6 0.22 3.29 6.89
N CYS A 7 -0.74 3.04 7.77
CA CYS A 7 -1.02 3.96 8.86
C CYS A 7 0.19 4.02 9.83
N PRO A 8 0.75 5.20 10.12
CA PRO A 8 1.86 5.32 11.07
C PRO A 8 1.46 4.97 12.50
N GLY A 9 0.17 5.13 12.87
CA GLY A 9 -0.37 4.78 14.18
C GLY A 9 -0.59 3.27 14.36
N CYS A 10 -1.58 2.71 13.66
CA CYS A 10 -2.00 1.30 13.85
C CYS A 10 -1.43 0.31 12.84
N ARG A 11 -0.61 0.76 11.89
CA ARG A 11 -0.01 -0.08 10.84
C ARG A 11 -1.01 -0.86 9.97
N THR A 12 -2.28 -0.45 9.94
CA THR A 12 -3.24 -0.97 8.95
C THR A 12 -2.83 -0.49 7.56
N PHE A 13 -2.95 -1.37 6.56
CA PHE A 13 -2.76 -0.98 5.18
C PHE A 13 -3.94 -0.16 4.68
N GLY A 14 -3.67 0.72 3.72
CA GLY A 14 -4.72 1.44 3.03
C GLY A 14 -4.21 1.95 1.70
N TYR A 15 -5.10 2.60 0.96
CA TYR A 15 -4.73 3.30 -0.24
C TYR A 15 -5.32 4.70 -0.24
N VAL A 16 -4.67 5.62 -0.94
CA VAL A 16 -5.07 7.03 -1.02
C VAL A 16 -4.90 7.50 -2.45
N ASP A 17 -5.76 8.39 -2.92
CA ASP A 17 -5.52 9.02 -4.22
C ASP A 17 -4.25 9.88 -4.13
N ARG A 18 -3.37 9.80 -5.14
CA ARG A 18 -2.06 10.46 -5.12
C ARG A 18 -2.10 11.98 -4.92
N PHE A 19 -3.24 12.62 -5.21
CA PHE A 19 -3.40 14.07 -5.08
C PHE A 19 -3.94 14.49 -3.72
N GLN A 20 -4.39 13.55 -2.88
CA GLN A 20 -4.80 13.86 -1.52
C GLN A 20 -3.57 14.11 -0.65
N GLN A 21 -3.64 15.16 0.16
CA GLN A 21 -2.57 15.51 1.11
C GLN A 21 -2.74 14.80 2.45
N TRP A 22 -3.99 14.53 2.82
CA TRP A 22 -4.36 13.97 4.11
C TRP A 22 -5.34 12.81 3.95
N LYS A 23 -5.21 11.79 4.81
CA LYS A 23 -6.18 10.69 4.92
C LYS A 23 -6.41 10.33 6.38
N LEU A 24 -7.68 10.19 6.77
CA LEU A 24 -8.01 9.66 8.09
C LEU A 24 -7.91 8.12 8.08
N CYS A 25 -7.22 7.54 9.06
CA CYS A 25 -7.20 6.10 9.24
C CYS A 25 -8.58 5.62 9.73
N PRO A 26 -9.26 4.70 9.00
CA PRO A 26 -10.57 4.21 9.42
C PRO A 26 -10.52 3.30 10.65
N VAL A 27 -9.34 2.82 11.04
CA VAL A 27 -9.17 1.89 12.17
C VAL A 27 -8.87 2.61 13.47
N CYS A 28 -7.89 3.53 13.48
CA CYS A 28 -7.45 4.20 14.72
C CYS A 28 -7.71 5.71 14.75
N GLY A 29 -8.26 6.29 13.68
CA GLY A 29 -8.54 7.74 13.62
C GLY A 29 -7.31 8.63 13.39
N GLU A 30 -6.13 8.06 13.13
CA GLU A 30 -4.92 8.82 12.85
C GLU A 30 -5.08 9.70 11.60
N ALA A 31 -4.67 10.97 11.67
CA ALA A 31 -4.62 11.87 10.52
C ALA A 31 -3.28 11.68 9.79
N ILE A 32 -3.32 10.97 8.67
CA ILE A 32 -2.13 10.59 7.92
C ILE A 32 -1.80 11.69 6.92
N GLU A 33 -0.63 12.34 7.06
CA GLU A 33 -0.04 13.13 5.99
C GLU A 33 0.51 12.18 4.91
N VAL A 34 -0.06 12.24 3.72
CA VAL A 34 0.21 11.26 2.64
C VAL A 34 1.67 11.28 2.20
N ARG A 35 2.33 12.45 2.27
CA ARG A 35 3.74 12.60 1.89
C ARG A 35 4.71 11.96 2.88
N GLU A 36 4.32 11.87 4.15
CA GLU A 36 5.14 11.29 5.22
C GLU A 36 4.78 9.82 5.49
N ALA A 37 3.63 9.36 5.00
CA ALA A 37 3.20 7.99 5.14
C ALA A 37 4.14 7.01 4.41
N PRO A 38 4.45 5.84 5.00
CA PRO A 38 5.17 4.79 4.30
C PRO A 38 4.39 4.36 3.04
N ALA A 39 4.95 4.64 1.87
CA ALA A 39 4.35 4.34 0.57
C ALA A 39 5.04 3.14 -0.09
N TYR A 40 4.26 2.09 -0.35
CA TYR A 40 4.76 0.81 -0.86
C TYR A 40 4.81 0.81 -2.37
N MET A 41 3.75 1.27 -3.03
CA MET A 41 3.65 1.33 -4.49
C MET A 41 2.51 2.24 -4.95
N GLU A 42 2.56 2.66 -6.20
CA GLU A 42 1.48 3.37 -6.88
C GLU A 42 0.80 2.45 -7.89
N VAL A 43 -0.53 2.51 -7.96
CA VAL A 43 -1.35 1.74 -8.91
C VAL A 43 -2.38 2.61 -9.60
N ASP A 44 -2.83 2.24 -10.80
CA ASP A 44 -3.68 3.13 -11.59
C ASP A 44 -5.13 3.17 -11.12
N GLU A 45 -5.67 2.01 -10.75
CA GLU A 45 -7.08 1.79 -10.46
C GLU A 45 -7.33 1.45 -8.98
N TYR A 46 -8.44 1.97 -8.41
CA TYR A 46 -8.78 1.71 -7.01
C TYR A 46 -9.05 0.23 -6.73
N LYS A 47 -9.64 -0.50 -7.69
CA LYS A 47 -9.91 -1.95 -7.55
C LYS A 47 -8.63 -2.76 -7.43
N VAL A 48 -7.58 -2.32 -8.12
CA VAL A 48 -6.25 -2.92 -8.01
C VAL A 48 -5.65 -2.58 -6.65
N ALA A 49 -5.82 -1.33 -6.20
CA ALA A 49 -5.34 -0.90 -4.89
C ALA A 49 -5.96 -1.70 -3.73
N GLU A 50 -7.29 -1.86 -3.74
CA GLU A 50 -8.03 -2.64 -2.74
C GLU A 50 -7.57 -4.10 -2.72
N ARG A 51 -7.38 -4.72 -3.89
CA ARG A 51 -6.87 -6.09 -3.98
C ARG A 51 -5.46 -6.23 -3.42
N ILE A 52 -4.57 -5.29 -3.73
CA ILE A 52 -3.19 -5.32 -3.24
C ILE A 52 -3.14 -5.14 -1.73
N VAL A 53 -3.93 -4.23 -1.17
CA VAL A 53 -4.04 -4.07 0.30
C VAL A 53 -4.37 -5.41 0.97
N LEU A 54 -5.40 -6.11 0.48
CA LEU A 54 -5.79 -7.41 1.03
C LEU A 54 -4.67 -8.46 0.90
N GLN A 55 -4.00 -8.51 -0.25
CA GLN A 55 -2.89 -9.44 -0.47
C GLN A 55 -1.70 -9.16 0.44
N LEU A 56 -1.39 -7.89 0.70
CA LEU A 56 -0.32 -7.50 1.62
C LEU A 56 -0.66 -7.83 3.06
N GLU A 57 -1.91 -7.60 3.48
CA GLU A 57 -2.40 -8.00 4.82
C GLU A 57 -2.30 -9.52 5.01
N GLU A 58 -2.77 -10.29 4.03
CA GLU A 58 -2.69 -11.76 4.05
C GLU A 58 -1.23 -12.23 4.07
N TYR A 59 -0.37 -11.66 3.23
CA TYR A 59 1.05 -12.01 3.20
C TYR A 59 1.72 -11.77 4.55
N LEU A 60 1.54 -10.59 5.15
CA LEU A 60 2.12 -10.30 6.46
C LEU A 60 1.58 -11.25 7.54
N HIS A 61 0.28 -11.56 7.50
CA HIS A 61 -0.35 -12.48 8.44
C HIS A 61 0.23 -13.89 8.34
N VAL A 62 0.27 -14.46 7.13
CA VAL A 62 0.78 -15.82 6.86
C VAL A 62 2.25 -15.95 7.26
N HIS A 63 3.06 -14.93 6.96
CA HIS A 63 4.48 -14.92 7.28
C HIS A 63 4.80 -14.42 8.70
N ARG A 64 3.78 -14.09 9.51
CA ARG A 64 3.91 -13.52 10.86
C ARG A 64 4.84 -12.30 10.91
N LYS A 65 4.79 -11.49 9.87
CA LYS A 65 5.61 -10.29 9.72
C LYS A 65 4.81 -9.07 10.16
N ASN A 66 5.52 -8.15 10.81
CA ASN A 66 4.94 -6.86 11.15
C ASN A 66 5.02 -5.86 9.99
N ASP A 67 5.99 -6.01 9.09
CA ASP A 67 6.19 -5.14 7.91
C ASP A 67 7.01 -5.82 6.82
N LEU A 68 7.03 -5.19 5.64
CA LEU A 68 7.93 -5.52 4.54
C LEU A 68 9.27 -4.79 4.71
N ASN A 69 10.35 -5.47 4.36
CA ASN A 69 11.67 -4.86 4.26
C ASN A 69 11.89 -4.22 2.88
N ALA A 70 13.00 -3.49 2.71
CA ALA A 70 13.30 -2.77 1.48
C ALA A 70 13.41 -3.68 0.24
N ASP A 71 13.95 -4.89 0.39
CA ASP A 71 14.08 -5.85 -0.71
C ASP A 71 12.71 -6.43 -1.13
N GLU A 72 11.82 -6.67 -0.17
CA GLU A 72 10.45 -7.12 -0.42
C GLU A 72 9.62 -6.03 -1.11
N ILE A 73 9.75 -4.77 -0.68
CA ILE A 73 9.10 -3.64 -1.34
C ILE A 73 9.62 -3.49 -2.78
N ARG A 74 10.93 -3.67 -3.00
CA ARG A 74 11.51 -3.64 -4.35
C ARG A 74 10.94 -4.77 -5.22
N ALA A 75 10.92 -6.00 -4.70
CA ALA A 75 10.36 -7.15 -5.42
C ALA A 75 8.88 -6.97 -5.74
N LEU A 76 8.08 -6.42 -4.81
CA LEU A 76 6.67 -6.09 -5.02
C LEU A 76 6.48 -5.11 -6.19
N ARG A 77 7.28 -4.04 -6.24
CA ARG A 77 7.24 -3.04 -7.32
C ARG A 77 7.64 -3.64 -8.67
N GLU A 78 8.65 -4.50 -8.70
CA GLU A 78 9.10 -5.19 -9.91
C GLU A 78 8.02 -6.14 -10.46
N GLN A 79 7.41 -6.94 -9.59
CA GLN A 79 6.31 -7.85 -9.97
C GLN A 79 5.12 -7.08 -10.54
N TYR A 80 4.74 -5.97 -9.91
CA TYR A 80 3.66 -5.13 -10.40
C TYR A 80 3.98 -4.49 -11.76
N ALA A 81 5.19 -3.96 -11.93
CA ALA A 81 5.63 -3.40 -13.20
C ALA A 81 5.63 -4.44 -14.34
N GLN A 82 6.04 -5.68 -14.04
CA GLN A 82 5.96 -6.79 -14.99
C GLN A 82 4.50 -7.11 -15.35
N TRP A 83 3.61 -7.18 -14.37
CA TRP A 83 2.18 -7.44 -14.58
C TRP A 83 1.48 -6.37 -15.41
N ILE A 84 1.81 -5.09 -15.22
CA ILE A 84 1.30 -4.01 -16.08
C ILE A 84 1.76 -4.22 -17.53
N ARG A 85 3.03 -4.55 -17.74
CA ARG A 85 3.58 -4.73 -19.10
C ARG A 85 2.94 -5.90 -19.86
N THR A 86 2.53 -6.96 -19.18
CA THR A 86 1.82 -8.10 -19.81
C THR A 86 0.33 -7.83 -20.02
N LYS A 87 -0.23 -6.81 -19.39
CA LYS A 87 -1.62 -6.38 -19.58
C LYS A 87 -1.79 -5.33 -20.68
N ALA A 88 -0.73 -4.61 -21.03
CA ALA A 88 -0.67 -3.64 -22.12
C ALA A 88 -0.58 -4.33 -23.49
#